data_AF-T2IC07-F1
#
_entry.id   AF-T2IC07-F1
#
_cell.length_a   1.000
_cell.length_b   1.000
_cell.length_c   1.000
_cell.angle_alpha   90.00
_cell.angle_beta   90.00
_cell.angle_gamma   90.00
#
_symmetry.space_group_name_H-M   'P 1'
#
loop_
_entity.id
_entity.type
_entity.pdbx_description
1 polymer ?
#
loop_
_entity_poly.entity_id
_entity_poly.type
_entity_poly.pdbx_seq_one_letter_code
_entity_poly.pdbx_strand_id
1 'polypeptide(L)'
;MNKSILSLVFKPNVTPNIPSQTAWAIFRMVVGLMMIHNGLDKLGNIESFAEAYVSYIGLPFPIFFSYVAAFTELIGAPLVAIGLFTRPAALGLFSTMLVAMYHHILVAGFSVAYLELSAIYAVCFLFFLINGAGLFSTDALILNLLDNQALTQKAKQIMLLEKSYQASSDKKEAQVR
;
A
#
# COMPACT_ATOMS: atom_id res chain seq x y z
N MET A 1 -7.09 15.98 -10.01
CA MET A 1 -6.67 14.59 -9.75
C MET A 1 -7.93 13.76 -9.53
N ASN A 2 -8.17 12.73 -10.35
CA ASN A 2 -9.45 12.01 -10.40
C ASN A 2 -9.70 11.25 -9.08
N LYS A 3 -10.84 11.51 -8.40
CA LYS A 3 -11.17 10.91 -7.08
C LYS A 3 -11.15 9.38 -7.09
N SER A 4 -11.37 8.78 -8.26
CA SER A 4 -11.35 7.34 -8.48
C SER A 4 -9.99 6.71 -8.10
N ILE A 5 -8.87 7.27 -8.57
CA ILE A 5 -7.54 6.68 -8.34
C ILE A 5 -7.15 6.81 -6.86
N LEU A 6 -7.41 7.96 -6.24
CA LEU A 6 -7.11 8.19 -4.83
C LEU A 6 -7.89 7.22 -3.93
N SER A 7 -9.18 7.01 -4.21
CA SER A 7 -9.99 6.04 -3.46
C SER A 7 -9.50 4.60 -3.65
N LEU A 8 -9.01 4.25 -4.85
CA LEU A 8 -8.50 2.91 -5.14
C LEU A 8 -7.15 2.64 -4.48
N VAL A 9 -6.34 3.66 -4.19
CA VAL A 9 -5.06 3.45 -3.50
C VAL A 9 -5.24 3.41 -1.99
N PHE A 10 -6.01 4.34 -1.43
CA PHE A 10 -5.98 4.58 0.03
C PHE A 10 -7.20 4.03 0.78
N LYS A 11 -8.36 3.80 0.13
CA LYS A 11 -9.61 3.48 0.85
C LYS A 11 -9.60 2.01 1.30
N PRO A 12 -9.76 1.73 2.61
CA PRO A 12 -9.88 0.36 3.12
C PRO A 12 -11.23 -0.26 2.73
N ASN A 13 -11.26 -1.59 2.56
CA ASN A 13 -12.44 -2.32 2.07
C ASN A 13 -13.28 -3.01 3.17
N VAL A 14 -13.16 -2.61 4.45
CA VAL A 14 -13.75 -3.36 5.58
C VAL A 14 -14.54 -2.47 6.54
N THR A 15 -15.54 -3.09 7.19
CA THR A 15 -16.44 -2.45 8.16
C THR A 15 -15.70 -1.93 9.40
N PRO A 16 -16.19 -0.83 10.01
CA PRO A 16 -15.57 -0.22 11.19
C PRO A 16 -15.89 -1.02 12.46
N ASN A 17 -15.21 -2.16 12.64
CA ASN A 17 -15.16 -2.88 13.91
C ASN A 17 -13.79 -2.64 14.57
N ILE A 18 -13.75 -1.84 15.65
CA ILE A 18 -12.52 -1.39 16.29
C ILE A 18 -11.58 -2.56 16.65
N PRO A 19 -12.02 -3.61 17.38
CA PRO A 19 -11.20 -4.81 17.62
C PRO A 19 -10.57 -5.41 16.36
N SER A 20 -11.36 -5.58 15.29
CA SER A 20 -10.87 -6.14 14.02
C SER A 20 -9.83 -5.24 13.38
N GLN A 21 -10.03 -3.92 13.44
CA GLN A 21 -9.11 -2.92 12.89
C GLN A 21 -7.82 -2.81 13.71
N THR A 22 -7.88 -3.02 15.03
CA THR A 22 -6.69 -3.15 15.88
C THR A 22 -5.89 -4.39 15.50
N ALA A 23 -6.55 -5.55 15.38
CA ALA A 23 -5.90 -6.80 14.97
C ALA A 23 -5.27 -6.65 13.57
N TRP A 24 -5.95 -5.96 12.66
CA TRP A 24 -5.43 -5.63 11.33
C TRP A 24 -4.13 -4.83 11.39
N ALA A 25 -4.08 -3.78 12.23
CA ALA A 25 -2.90 -2.94 12.37
C ALA A 25 -1.73 -3.69 13.01
N ILE A 26 -2.00 -4.55 14.01
CA ILE A 26 -0.99 -5.43 14.62
C ILE A 26 -0.45 -6.41 13.58
N PHE A 27 -1.35 -7.10 12.85
CA PHE A 27 -0.97 -8.02 11.79
C PHE A 27 -0.07 -7.35 10.75
N ARG A 28 -0.48 -6.17 10.29
CA ARG A 28 0.28 -5.36 9.33
C ARG A 28 1.67 -4.98 9.86
N MET A 29 1.74 -4.50 11.10
CA MET A 29 2.99 -4.13 11.75
C MET A 29 3.93 -5.33 11.87
N VAL A 30 3.43 -6.47 12.36
CA VAL A 30 4.25 -7.68 12.57
C VAL A 30 4.78 -8.22 11.25
N VAL A 31 3.92 -8.42 10.25
CA VAL A 31 4.34 -8.95 8.95
C VAL A 31 5.30 -8.01 8.24
N GLY A 32 5.03 -6.70 8.28
CA GLY A 32 5.92 -5.70 7.70
C GLY A 32 7.27 -5.66 8.41
N LEU A 33 7.33 -5.68 9.74
CA LEU A 33 8.62 -5.66 10.44
C LEU A 33 9.43 -6.93 10.24
N MET A 34 8.79 -8.09 10.23
CA MET A 34 9.50 -9.36 10.00
C MET A 34 10.09 -9.41 8.60
N MET A 35 9.39 -8.92 7.56
CA MET A 35 9.93 -8.94 6.19
C MET A 35 11.21 -8.09 5.99
N ILE A 36 11.53 -7.16 6.90
CA ILE A 36 12.75 -6.34 6.81
C ILE A 36 14.02 -7.20 6.81
N HIS A 37 14.05 -8.28 7.60
CA HIS A 37 15.25 -9.13 7.68
C HIS A 37 15.58 -9.75 6.31
N ASN A 38 14.58 -10.14 5.52
CA ASN A 38 14.79 -10.73 4.19
C ASN A 38 15.49 -9.76 3.23
N GLY A 39 15.18 -8.47 3.31
CA GLY A 39 15.84 -7.43 2.51
C GLY A 39 17.27 -7.20 2.97
N LEU A 40 17.51 -7.19 4.29
CA LEU A 40 18.85 -7.05 4.86
C LEU A 40 19.75 -8.25 4.52
N ASP A 41 19.22 -9.47 4.61
CA ASP A 41 19.95 -10.70 4.27
C ASP A 41 20.42 -10.68 2.81
N LYS A 42 19.58 -10.18 1.88
CA LYS A 42 19.94 -9.99 0.47
C LYS A 42 21.05 -8.96 0.28
N LEU A 43 20.99 -7.84 1.00
CA LEU A 43 22.02 -6.79 0.92
C LEU A 43 23.33 -7.18 1.60
N GLY A 44 23.30 -8.12 2.56
CA GLY A 44 24.49 -8.59 3.27
C GLY A 44 25.50 -9.29 2.34
N ASN A 45 25.03 -9.93 1.26
CA ASN A 45 25.87 -10.47 0.21
C ASN A 45 25.09 -10.55 -1.12
N ILE A 46 25.06 -9.42 -1.83
CA ILE A 46 24.22 -9.26 -3.02
C ILE A 46 24.70 -10.12 -4.18
N GLU A 47 26.02 -10.32 -4.31
CA GLU A 47 26.63 -11.14 -5.34
C GLU A 47 26.24 -12.61 -5.19
N SER A 48 26.33 -13.15 -3.97
CA SER A 48 25.92 -14.53 -3.67
C SER A 48 24.43 -14.72 -3.92
N PHE A 49 23.58 -13.77 -3.49
CA PHE A 49 22.14 -13.85 -3.78
C PHE A 49 21.85 -13.79 -5.28
N ALA A 50 22.55 -12.93 -6.03
CA ALA A 50 22.41 -12.83 -7.48
C ALA A 50 22.79 -14.13 -8.19
N GLU A 51 23.87 -14.78 -7.77
CA GLU A 51 24.31 -16.05 -8.35
C GLU A 51 23.36 -17.20 -7.99
N ALA A 52 23.02 -17.36 -6.71
CA ALA A 52 22.25 -18.50 -6.21
C ALA A 52 20.75 -18.42 -6.51
N TYR A 53 20.17 -17.21 -6.58
CA TYR A 53 18.74 -17.03 -6.81
C TYR A 53 18.44 -16.48 -8.19
N VAL A 54 18.94 -15.29 -8.51
CA VAL A 54 18.48 -14.52 -9.68
C VAL A 54 19.01 -15.11 -11.00
N SER A 55 20.26 -15.54 -11.01
CA SER A 55 20.86 -16.23 -12.17
C SER A 55 20.24 -17.61 -12.35
N TYR A 56 19.93 -18.30 -11.26
CA TYR A 56 19.31 -19.63 -11.28
C TYR A 56 17.92 -19.63 -11.95
N ILE A 57 17.12 -18.59 -11.69
CA ILE A 57 15.81 -18.41 -12.36
C ILE A 57 15.94 -17.85 -13.79
N GLY A 58 17.15 -17.55 -14.26
CA GLY A 58 17.42 -17.12 -15.63
C GLY A 58 17.11 -15.64 -15.95
N LEU A 59 17.02 -14.76 -14.95
CA LEU A 59 16.80 -13.34 -15.20
C LEU A 59 18.07 -12.65 -15.73
N PRO A 60 17.96 -11.76 -16.75
CA PRO A 60 19.09 -10.96 -17.20
C PRO A 60 19.50 -9.95 -16.14
N PHE A 61 20.78 -9.56 -16.08
CA PHE A 61 21.31 -8.63 -15.08
C PHE A 61 21.06 -9.05 -13.61
N PRO A 62 21.62 -10.19 -13.16
CA PRO A 62 21.29 -10.76 -11.85
C PRO A 62 21.47 -9.80 -10.67
N ILE A 63 22.58 -9.06 -10.65
CA ILE A 63 22.88 -8.07 -9.60
C ILE A 63 21.81 -6.98 -9.54
N PHE A 64 21.34 -6.48 -10.69
CA PHE A 64 20.33 -5.44 -10.73
C PHE A 64 19.01 -5.92 -10.11
N PHE A 65 18.51 -7.09 -10.52
CA PHE A 65 17.27 -7.63 -9.96
C PHE A 65 17.42 -8.06 -8.49
N SER A 66 18.61 -8.44 -8.04
CA SER A 66 18.89 -8.64 -6.62
C SER A 66 18.66 -7.36 -5.81
N TYR A 67 19.17 -6.22 -6.28
CA TYR A 67 18.90 -4.93 -5.64
C TYR A 67 17.41 -4.55 -5.70
N VAL A 68 16.74 -4.78 -6.84
CA VAL A 68 15.30 -4.54 -6.95
C VAL A 68 14.53 -5.34 -5.90
N ALA A 69 14.81 -6.63 -5.75
CA ALA A 69 14.17 -7.48 -4.74
C ALA A 69 14.48 -6.99 -3.31
N ALA A 70 15.76 -6.73 -3.02
CA ALA A 70 16.20 -6.29 -1.70
C ALA A 70 15.60 -4.93 -1.28
N PHE A 71 15.60 -3.94 -2.17
CA PHE A 71 15.00 -2.63 -1.88
C PHE A 71 13.48 -2.67 -1.86
N THR A 72 12.85 -3.52 -2.67
CA THR A 72 11.39 -3.75 -2.57
C THR A 72 11.02 -4.24 -1.19
N GLU A 73 11.79 -5.17 -0.62
CA GLU A 73 11.58 -5.66 0.74
C GLU A 73 11.93 -4.62 1.79
N LEU A 74 13.08 -3.96 1.68
CA LEU A 74 13.56 -3.00 2.68
C LEU A 74 12.72 -1.72 2.75
N ILE A 75 12.11 -1.30 1.63
CA ILE A 75 11.26 -0.10 1.56
C ILE A 75 9.79 -0.48 1.70
N GLY A 76 9.35 -1.51 0.99
CA GLY A 76 7.96 -1.95 0.99
C GLY A 76 7.52 -2.43 2.38
N ALA A 77 8.40 -3.12 3.12
CA ALA A 77 8.03 -3.71 4.39
C ALA A 77 7.74 -2.67 5.49
N PRO A 78 8.57 -1.62 5.70
CA PRO A 78 8.21 -0.49 6.56
C PRO A 78 6.95 0.26 6.09
N LEU A 79 6.80 0.47 4.78
CA LEU A 79 5.61 1.13 4.21
C LEU A 79 4.33 0.36 4.53
N VAL A 80 4.34 -0.96 4.39
CA VAL A 80 3.24 -1.80 4.86
C VAL A 80 3.09 -1.68 6.37
N ALA A 81 4.15 -1.81 7.17
CA ALA A 81 4.06 -1.79 8.64
C ALA A 81 3.34 -0.55 9.20
N ILE A 82 3.68 0.65 8.69
CA ILE A 82 3.02 1.92 9.07
C ILE A 82 1.69 2.14 8.32
N GLY A 83 1.51 1.41 7.22
CA GLY A 83 0.43 1.52 6.25
C GLY A 83 0.38 2.87 5.55
N LEU A 84 1.49 3.19 4.90
CA LEU A 84 1.63 4.28 3.95
C LEU A 84 1.85 3.66 2.56
N PHE A 85 1.03 4.04 1.59
CA PHE A 85 1.02 3.44 0.25
C PHE A 85 0.93 1.90 0.33
N THR A 86 0.02 1.40 1.18
CA THR A 86 -0.01 -0.03 1.54
C THR A 86 -0.23 -0.94 0.34
N ARG A 87 -1.15 -0.59 -0.57
CA ARG A 87 -1.44 -1.39 -1.77
C ARG A 87 -0.24 -1.56 -2.70
N PRO A 88 0.41 -0.49 -3.18
CA PRO A 88 1.60 -0.64 -4.04
C PRO A 88 2.79 -1.27 -3.31
N ALA A 89 2.98 -0.96 -2.01
CA ALA A 89 4.03 -1.62 -1.22
C ALA A 89 3.78 -3.13 -1.10
N ALA A 90 2.54 -3.52 -0.77
CA ALA A 90 2.14 -4.93 -0.69
C ALA A 90 2.20 -5.63 -2.06
N LEU A 91 1.93 -4.94 -3.18
CA LEU A 91 2.12 -5.50 -4.51
C LEU A 91 3.58 -5.87 -4.78
N GLY A 92 4.50 -4.98 -4.42
CA GLY A 92 5.94 -5.25 -4.54
C GLY A 92 6.36 -6.45 -3.71
N LEU A 93 6.01 -6.47 -2.41
CA LEU A 93 6.34 -7.56 -1.50
C LEU A 93 5.68 -8.90 -1.92
N PHE A 94 4.44 -8.85 -2.39
CA PHE A 94 3.77 -10.03 -2.94
C PHE A 94 4.55 -10.59 -4.14
N SER A 95 5.01 -9.70 -5.03
CA SER A 95 5.77 -10.10 -6.21
C SER A 95 7.12 -10.73 -5.84
N THR A 96 7.85 -10.22 -4.84
CA THR A 96 9.11 -10.85 -4.40
C THR A 96 8.87 -12.23 -3.81
N MET A 97 7.78 -12.43 -3.06
CA MET A 97 7.42 -13.74 -2.54
C MET A 97 7.04 -14.75 -3.63
N LEU A 98 6.36 -14.31 -4.70
CA LEU A 98 6.09 -15.19 -5.85
C LEU A 98 7.37 -15.62 -6.55
N VAL A 99 8.33 -14.71 -6.73
CA VAL A 99 9.65 -15.03 -7.31
C VAL A 99 10.42 -16.00 -6.41
N ALA A 100 10.39 -15.80 -5.09
CA ALA A 100 11.01 -16.71 -4.12
C ALA A 100 10.38 -18.12 -4.18
N MET A 101 9.05 -18.20 -4.22
CA MET A 101 8.34 -19.48 -4.40
C MET A 101 8.73 -20.17 -5.70
N TYR A 102 8.83 -19.43 -6.81
CA TYR A 102 9.26 -19.98 -8.08
C TYR A 102 10.67 -20.57 -8.02
N HIS A 103 11.62 -19.84 -7.41
CA HIS A 103 12.97 -20.34 -7.16
C HIS A 103 12.95 -21.62 -6.32
N HIS A 104 12.20 -21.65 -5.21
CA HIS A 104 12.09 -22.83 -4.36
C HIS A 104 11.53 -24.05 -5.09
N ILE A 105 10.54 -23.87 -5.98
CA ILE A 105 10.03 -24.96 -6.83
C ILE A 105 11.12 -25.50 -7.77
N LEU A 106 11.93 -24.61 -8.35
CA LEU A 106 13.02 -25.03 -9.24
C LEU A 106 14.16 -25.74 -8.51
N VAL A 107 14.43 -25.41 -7.25
CA VAL A 107 15.51 -26.03 -6.46
C VAL A 107 15.06 -27.33 -5.80
N ALA A 108 13.86 -27.37 -5.23
CA ALA A 108 13.40 -28.44 -4.34
C ALA A 108 12.06 -29.08 -4.75
N GLY A 109 11.48 -28.70 -5.90
CA GLY A 109 10.16 -29.14 -6.32
C GLY A 109 9.05 -28.60 -5.40
N PHE A 110 7.91 -29.30 -5.34
CA PHE A 110 6.78 -28.97 -4.47
C PHE A 110 7.00 -29.39 -3.01
N SER A 111 8.14 -29.00 -2.43
CA SER A 111 8.43 -29.26 -1.02
C SER A 111 7.80 -28.18 -0.13
N VAL A 112 6.82 -28.58 0.68
CA VAL A 112 6.11 -27.66 1.60
C VAL A 112 7.10 -26.95 2.53
N ALA A 113 8.13 -27.66 3.03
CA ALA A 113 9.13 -27.08 3.93
C ALA A 113 9.89 -25.89 3.32
N TYR A 114 10.12 -25.89 2.00
CA TYR A 114 10.76 -24.77 1.31
C TYR A 114 9.73 -23.66 0.98
N LEU A 115 8.49 -24.03 0.67
CA LEU A 115 7.49 -23.08 0.19
C LEU A 115 6.73 -22.35 1.32
N GLU A 116 6.61 -22.97 2.49
CA GLU A 116 5.73 -22.52 3.59
C GLU A 116 5.93 -21.04 3.92
N LEU A 117 7.16 -20.61 4.23
CA LEU A 117 7.42 -19.23 4.65
C LEU A 117 7.08 -18.22 3.56
N SER A 118 7.54 -18.47 2.32
CA SER A 118 7.27 -17.60 1.17
C SER A 118 5.78 -17.54 0.82
N ALA A 119 5.06 -18.66 0.94
CA ALA A 119 3.63 -18.73 0.68
C ALA A 119 2.82 -17.99 1.75
N ILE A 120 3.17 -18.12 3.03
CA ILE A 120 2.53 -17.38 4.12
C ILE A 120 2.69 -15.88 3.89
N TYR A 121 3.91 -15.41 3.64
CA TYR A 121 4.14 -13.99 3.34
C TYR A 121 3.39 -13.52 2.09
N ALA A 122 3.38 -14.33 1.02
CA ALA A 122 2.62 -14.00 -0.19
C ALA A 122 1.12 -13.80 0.13
N VAL A 123 0.51 -14.70 0.91
CA VAL A 123 -0.90 -14.57 1.29
C VAL A 123 -1.12 -13.35 2.19
N CYS A 124 -0.21 -13.06 3.13
CA CYS A 124 -0.30 -11.86 3.95
C CYS A 124 -0.26 -10.58 3.12
N PHE A 125 0.66 -10.46 2.16
CA PHE A 125 0.74 -9.27 1.30
C PHE A 125 -0.39 -9.21 0.28
N LEU A 126 -0.88 -10.34 -0.21
CA LEU A 126 -2.09 -10.40 -1.04
C LEU A 126 -3.31 -9.85 -0.27
N PHE A 127 -3.43 -10.20 1.01
CA PHE A 127 -4.47 -9.65 1.88
C PHE A 127 -4.40 -8.12 1.93
N PHE A 128 -3.23 -7.53 2.15
CA PHE A 128 -3.05 -6.07 2.17
C PHE A 128 -3.21 -5.40 0.80
N LEU A 129 -2.82 -6.09 -0.26
CA LEU A 129 -3.01 -5.63 -1.65
C LEU A 129 -4.50 -5.46 -1.97
N ILE A 130 -5.32 -6.46 -1.61
CA ILE A 130 -6.76 -6.44 -1.87
C ILE A 130 -7.46 -5.47 -0.92
N ASN A 131 -7.24 -5.63 0.38
CA ASN A 131 -8.06 -4.98 1.40
C ASN A 131 -7.56 -3.59 1.83
N GLY A 132 -6.27 -3.29 1.59
CA GLY A 132 -5.64 -2.04 1.98
C GLY A 132 -5.17 -2.00 3.44
N ALA A 133 -4.90 -0.78 3.90
CA ALA A 133 -4.15 -0.50 5.13
C ALA A 133 -4.93 -0.67 6.45
N GLY A 134 -6.27 -0.71 6.40
CA GLY A 134 -7.14 -0.62 7.57
C GLY A 134 -7.28 0.81 8.12
N LEU A 135 -8.12 0.99 9.15
CA LEU A 135 -8.43 2.30 9.74
C LEU A 135 -7.25 2.92 10.51
N PHE A 136 -6.44 2.10 11.19
CA PHE A 136 -5.27 2.59 11.94
C PHE A 136 -4.03 2.61 11.06
N SER A 137 -4.06 3.49 10.06
CA SER A 137 -3.02 3.62 9.04
C SER A 137 -2.75 5.06 8.66
N THR A 138 -1.54 5.32 8.15
CA THR A 138 -1.22 6.62 7.54
C THR A 138 -2.07 6.88 6.30
N ASP A 139 -2.39 5.84 5.53
CA ASP A 139 -3.29 5.92 4.37
C ASP A 139 -4.69 6.46 4.76
N ALA A 140 -5.27 5.93 5.85
CA ALA A 140 -6.55 6.40 6.36
C ALA A 140 -6.49 7.83 6.90
N LEU A 141 -5.38 8.19 7.56
CA LEU A 141 -5.15 9.56 8.03
C LEU A 141 -5.10 10.55 6.87
N ILE A 142 -4.33 10.24 5.81
CA ILE A 142 -4.23 11.08 4.60
C ILE A 142 -5.60 11.26 3.95
N LEU A 143 -6.38 10.18 3.82
CA LEU A 143 -7.74 10.27 3.27
C LEU A 143 -8.66 11.17 4.10
N ASN A 144 -8.64 11.03 5.43
CA ASN A 144 -9.47 11.85 6.30
C ASN A 144 -9.14 13.35 6.16
N LEU A 145 -7.84 13.68 6.06
CA LEU A 145 -7.39 15.05 5.84
C LEU A 145 -7.87 15.61 4.48
N LEU A 146 -7.79 14.81 3.41
CA LEU A 146 -8.23 15.23 2.08
C LEU A 146 -9.75 15.42 2.00
N ASP A 147 -10.52 14.56 2.65
CA ASP A 147 -11.98 14.68 2.69
C ASP A 147 -12.44 15.92 3.47
N ASN A 148 -11.83 16.20 4.63
CA ASN A 148 -12.13 17.40 5.42
C ASN A 148 -11.84 18.70 4.64
N GLN A 149 -10.72 18.72 3.90
CA GLN A 149 -10.39 19.85 3.02
C GLN A 149 -11.42 20.00 1.90
N ALA A 150 -11.82 18.90 1.25
CA ALA A 150 -12.82 18.93 0.19
C ALA A 150 -14.20 19.42 0.67
N LEU A 151 -14.64 19.01 1.86
CA LEU A 151 -15.88 19.48 2.49
C LEU A 151 -15.81 20.98 2.80
N THR A 152 -14.68 21.45 3.35
CA THR A 152 -14.46 22.87 3.64
C THR A 152 -14.53 23.74 2.38
N GLN A 153 -13.93 23.28 1.27
CA GLN A 153 -13.98 24.01 0.00
C GLN A 153 -15.40 24.08 -0.58
N LYS A 154 -16.17 22.99 -0.50
CA LYS A 154 -17.58 22.97 -0.93
C LYS A 154 -18.44 23.91 -0.11
N ALA A 155 -18.26 23.94 1.22
CA ALA A 155 -19.00 24.86 2.10
C ALA A 155 -18.74 26.33 1.73
N LYS A 156 -17.46 26.69 1.48
CA LYS A 156 -17.10 28.03 1.01
C LYS A 156 -17.76 28.39 -0.33
N GLN A 157 -17.80 27.46 -1.28
CA GLN A 157 -18.47 27.68 -2.58
C GLN A 157 -19.97 27.93 -2.43
N ILE A 158 -20.66 27.16 -1.58
CA ILE A 158 -22.10 27.33 -1.32
C ILE A 158 -22.36 28.71 -0.68
N MET A 159 -21.57 29.11 0.32
CA MET A 159 -21.71 30.43 0.96
C MET A 159 -21.50 31.58 -0.02
N LEU A 160 -20.53 31.46 -0.93
CA LEU A 160 -20.28 32.47 -1.96
C LEU A 160 -21.43 32.56 -2.98
N LEU A 161 -21.98 31.41 -3.37
CA LEU A 161 -23.14 31.34 -4.26
C LEU A 161 -24.38 31.99 -3.61
N GLU A 162 -24.66 31.66 -2.35
CA GLU A 162 -25.78 32.25 -1.60
C GLU A 162 -25.63 33.77 -1.47
N LYS A 163 -24.43 34.25 -1.14
CA LYS A 163 -24.14 35.69 -1.09
C LYS A 163 -24.32 36.37 -2.44
N SER A 164 -23.91 35.73 -3.54
CA SER A 164 -24.09 36.27 -4.90
C SER A 164 -25.57 36.30 -5.32
N TYR A 165 -26.35 35.31 -4.91
CA TYR A 165 -27.79 35.23 -5.16
C TYR A 165 -28.53 36.34 -4.41
N GLN A 166 -28.25 36.51 -3.11
CA GLN A 166 -28.82 37.59 -2.30
C GLN A 166 -28.51 38.96 -2.90
N ALA A 167 -27.24 39.23 -3.22
CA ALA A 167 -26.83 40.49 -3.85
C ALA A 167 -27.50 40.72 -5.23
N SER A 168 -27.78 39.66 -5.99
CA SER A 168 -28.54 39.77 -7.25
C SER A 168 -30.03 40.01 -7.00
N SER A 169 -30.61 39.46 -5.94
CA SER A 169 -32.01 39.68 -5.56
C SER A 169 -32.22 41.13 -5.11
N ASP A 170 -31.34 41.62 -4.24
CA ASP A 170 -31.38 43.00 -3.73
C ASP A 170 -31.29 44.02 -4.88
N LYS A 171 -30.41 43.77 -5.86
CA LYS A 171 -30.30 44.62 -7.06
C LYS A 171 -31.56 44.62 -7.92
N LYS A 172 -32.24 43.48 -8.06
CA LYS A 172 -33.50 43.39 -8.80
C LYS A 172 -34.62 44.14 -8.09
N GLU A 173 -34.74 43.98 -6.77
CA GLU A 173 -35.75 44.71 -5.98
C GLU A 173 -35.53 46.22 -6.03
N ALA A 174 -34.28 46.68 -5.99
CA ALA A 174 -33.95 48.09 -6.10
C ALA A 174 -34.25 48.70 -7.49
N GLN A 175 -34.30 47.90 -8.57
CA GLN A 175 -34.65 48.37 -9.91
C GLN A 175 -36.16 48.43 -10.19
N VAL A 176 -36.98 47.78 -9.36
CA VAL A 176 -38.44 47.76 -9.50
C VAL A 176 -39.13 48.86 -8.68
N ARG A 177 -38.38 49.52 -7.78
CA ARG A 177 -38.81 50.71 -7.03
C ARG A 177 -38.42 51.99 -7.78
#